data_AF-A0A838HE73-F1
#
_entry.id   AF-A0A838HE73-F1
#
_cell.length_a   1.000
_cell.length_b   1.000
_cell.length_c   1.000
_cell.angle_alpha   90.00
_cell.angle_beta   90.00
_cell.angle_gamma   90.00
#
_symmetry.space_group_name_H-M   'P 1'
#
loop_
_entity.id
_entity.type
_entity.pdbx_description
1 polymer ?
#
loop_
_entity_poly.entity_id
_entity_poly.type
_entity_poly.pdbx_seq_one_letter_code
_entity_poly.pdbx_strand_id
1 'polypeptide(L)'
;MHTGRTPALNSAVLTLLGILAGVSLAAAPASAQDQPCPFLCPPAFSVSPSVFVTRAFDTPEVRLLPAGGRGELEQQTEFILFLNLLVPTTVPRTNLSLQLGWAPYAERAANPFTGFTAADLAEEQVDANEPTLDLGVNVDLVRRKEDTQGWVGLTFEVLDQFGPAQQPGDARTYEHNLDFELDASFGLFNWLEGDGYLKNVTAFAELDYLATGLAEAGDEVPNGERVFEEDDSPWTFIAGLTLPVAPLVPGP
;
A
#
# COMPACT_ATOMS: atom_id res chain seq x y z
N MET A 1 -26.92 3.50 -29.26
CA MET A 1 -27.92 3.49 -28.18
C MET A 1 -27.21 3.88 -26.90
N HIS A 2 -27.46 5.08 -26.38
CA HIS A 2 -26.88 5.56 -25.14
C HIS A 2 -27.47 4.80 -23.95
N THR A 3 -26.63 4.10 -23.19
CA THR A 3 -26.95 3.74 -21.80
C THR A 3 -25.99 4.54 -20.92
N GLY A 4 -26.54 5.56 -20.26
CA GLY A 4 -25.82 6.31 -19.25
C GLY A 4 -25.66 5.44 -18.01
N ARG A 5 -24.43 5.14 -17.61
CA ARG A 5 -24.13 4.64 -16.27
C ARG A 5 -23.75 5.80 -15.38
N THR A 6 -24.50 5.92 -14.28
CA THR A 6 -24.23 6.75 -13.10
C THR A 6 -22.86 6.42 -12.47
N PRO A 7 -22.21 7.38 -11.81
CA PRO A 7 -20.83 7.22 -11.32
C PRO A 7 -20.72 6.15 -10.23
N ALA A 8 -19.72 5.28 -10.38
CA ALA A 8 -19.37 4.18 -9.47
C ALA A 8 -19.08 4.61 -8.02
N LEU A 9 -18.83 5.90 -7.79
CA LEU A 9 -18.58 6.51 -6.48
C LEU A 9 -19.66 6.18 -5.43
N ASN A 10 -20.93 6.09 -5.84
CA ASN A 10 -22.04 5.87 -4.89
C ASN A 10 -22.13 4.42 -4.37
N SER A 11 -21.58 3.43 -5.10
CA SER A 11 -21.61 2.03 -4.63
C SER A 11 -20.46 1.71 -3.68
N ALA A 12 -19.28 2.30 -3.88
CA ALA A 12 -18.14 2.11 -2.99
C ALA A 12 -18.43 2.61 -1.56
N VAL A 13 -19.09 3.77 -1.45
CA VAL A 13 -19.47 4.38 -0.16
C VAL A 13 -20.46 3.50 0.62
N LEU A 14 -21.40 2.84 -0.07
CA LEU A 14 -22.41 1.98 0.54
C LEU A 14 -21.86 0.63 1.01
N THR A 15 -20.88 0.07 0.31
CA THR A 15 -20.20 -1.17 0.73
C THR A 15 -19.27 -0.93 1.93
N LEU A 16 -18.61 0.25 2.00
CA LEU A 16 -17.77 0.66 3.14
C LEU A 16 -18.57 0.75 4.45
N LEU A 17 -19.80 1.29 4.40
CA LEU A 17 -20.71 1.39 5.54
C LEU A 17 -21.20 0.03 6.05
N GLY A 18 -21.35 -0.96 5.16
CA GLY A 18 -21.79 -2.31 5.52
C GLY A 18 -20.75 -3.11 6.32
N ILE A 19 -19.46 -2.93 6.00
CA ILE A 19 -18.35 -3.60 6.69
C ILE A 19 -18.09 -2.95 8.06
N LEU A 20 -18.18 -1.62 8.16
CA LEU A 20 -18.03 -0.87 9.41
C LEU A 20 -19.08 -1.22 10.48
N ALA A 21 -20.30 -1.59 10.07
CA ALA A 21 -21.39 -1.96 10.98
C ALA A 21 -21.27 -3.40 11.54
N GLY A 22 -20.55 -4.29 10.86
CA GLY A 22 -20.39 -5.69 11.28
C GLY A 22 -19.27 -5.92 12.31
N VAL A 23 -18.20 -5.14 12.24
CA VAL A 23 -16.99 -5.31 13.09
C VAL A 23 -17.19 -4.72 14.50
N SER A 24 -18.14 -3.78 14.66
CA SER A 24 -18.35 -3.04 15.90
C SER A 24 -19.10 -3.80 17.01
N LEU A 25 -19.59 -5.02 16.75
CA LEU A 25 -20.41 -5.79 17.72
C LEU A 25 -19.69 -6.96 18.41
N ALA A 26 -18.43 -7.25 18.10
CA ALA A 26 -17.74 -8.45 18.62
C ALA A 26 -16.32 -8.24 19.18
N ALA A 27 -15.83 -7.01 19.32
CA ALA A 27 -14.53 -6.78 19.94
C ALA A 27 -14.65 -6.75 21.48
N ALA A 28 -14.47 -7.91 22.13
CA ALA A 28 -14.21 -7.96 23.56
C ALA A 28 -12.88 -7.23 23.87
N PRO A 29 -12.77 -6.49 24.99
CA PRO A 29 -11.51 -5.84 25.36
C PRO A 29 -10.47 -6.92 25.69
N ALA A 30 -9.44 -7.02 24.86
CA ALA A 30 -8.30 -7.88 25.12
C ALA A 30 -7.40 -7.22 26.19
N SER A 31 -7.69 -7.46 27.46
CA SER A 31 -6.77 -7.20 28.57
C SER A 31 -5.64 -8.24 28.54
N ALA A 32 -4.67 -8.10 27.64
CA ALA A 32 -3.59 -9.06 27.46
C ALA A 32 -2.17 -8.47 27.53
N GLN A 33 -2.00 -7.17 27.80
CA GLN A 33 -0.71 -6.49 27.60
C GLN A 33 0.15 -6.27 28.85
N ASP A 34 -0.31 -6.69 30.05
CA ASP A 34 0.53 -6.67 31.27
C ASP A 34 1.31 -7.99 31.49
N GLN A 35 1.29 -8.91 30.53
CA GLN A 35 2.08 -10.14 30.60
C GLN A 35 3.40 -9.98 29.84
N PRO A 36 4.55 -10.39 30.41
CA PRO A 36 5.81 -10.40 29.68
C PRO A 36 5.67 -11.33 28.45
N CYS A 37 5.83 -10.75 27.25
CA CYS A 37 5.97 -11.52 26.01
C CYS A 37 7.39 -12.10 25.92
N PRO A 38 7.56 -13.27 25.28
CA PRO A 38 8.87 -13.90 25.18
C PRO A 38 9.81 -13.08 24.29
N PHE A 39 9.45 -12.92 23.02
CA PHE A 39 10.21 -12.14 22.04
C PHE A 39 9.26 -11.37 21.12
N LEU A 40 8.24 -12.07 20.62
CA LEU A 40 7.11 -11.50 19.89
C LEU A 40 5.92 -11.32 20.85
N CYS A 41 5.35 -10.12 20.84
CA CYS A 41 4.19 -9.76 21.65
C CYS A 41 2.90 -10.00 20.84
N PRO A 42 1.71 -9.90 21.47
CA PRO A 42 0.46 -10.11 20.76
C PRO A 42 0.34 -9.18 19.54
N PRO A 43 -0.04 -9.72 18.37
CA PRO A 43 -0.11 -8.94 17.16
C PRO A 43 -1.27 -7.94 17.19
N ALA A 44 -1.14 -6.86 16.42
CA ALA A 44 -2.19 -5.93 16.10
C ALA A 44 -2.54 -6.00 14.61
N PHE A 45 -3.83 -6.00 14.33
CA PHE A 45 -4.40 -6.08 13.00
C PHE A 45 -5.16 -4.79 12.71
N SER A 46 -4.90 -4.21 11.54
CA SER A 46 -5.59 -3.04 11.02
C SER A 46 -5.87 -3.20 9.53
N VAL A 47 -6.80 -2.36 9.05
CA VAL A 47 -7.12 -2.24 7.64
C VAL A 47 -6.88 -0.81 7.23
N SER A 48 -6.18 -0.61 6.12
CA SER A 48 -5.85 0.72 5.64
C SER A 48 -6.31 0.94 4.21
N PRO A 49 -7.50 1.54 4.00
CA PRO A 49 -7.87 2.04 2.67
C PRO A 49 -7.02 3.28 2.35
N SER A 50 -6.39 3.25 1.18
CA SER A 50 -5.36 4.20 0.82
C SER A 50 -5.41 4.54 -0.67
N VAL A 51 -4.73 5.63 -1.00
CA VAL A 51 -4.39 5.99 -2.36
C VAL A 51 -2.88 5.96 -2.46
N PHE A 52 -2.34 5.30 -3.49
CA PHE A 52 -0.92 5.35 -3.80
C PHE A 52 -0.69 6.08 -5.11
N VAL A 53 0.42 6.80 -5.16
CA VAL A 53 0.86 7.59 -6.30
C VAL A 53 2.25 7.11 -6.68
N THR A 54 2.39 6.57 -7.89
CA THR A 54 3.70 6.16 -8.42
C THR A 54 4.51 7.37 -8.82
N ARG A 55 5.84 7.23 -8.88
CA ARG A 55 6.73 8.26 -9.46
C ARG A 55 6.52 9.63 -8.81
N ALA A 56 6.54 9.64 -7.48
CA ALA A 56 6.04 10.76 -6.68
C ALA A 56 6.81 12.08 -6.90
N PHE A 57 8.09 12.00 -7.29
CA PHE A 57 8.96 13.17 -7.45
C PHE A 57 9.52 13.37 -8.87
N ASP A 58 9.56 12.32 -9.69
CA ASP A 58 10.20 12.33 -11.00
C ASP A 58 9.51 11.34 -11.95
N THR A 59 9.34 11.74 -13.19
CA THR A 59 8.75 10.93 -14.27
C THR A 59 9.84 10.63 -15.30
N PRO A 60 10.35 9.39 -15.37
CA PRO A 60 11.53 9.06 -16.18
C PRO A 60 11.24 9.15 -17.67
N GLU A 61 12.25 9.56 -18.44
CA GLU A 61 12.18 9.58 -19.89
C GLU A 61 12.29 8.17 -20.50
N VAL A 62 11.44 7.90 -21.49
CA VAL A 62 11.46 6.69 -22.30
C VAL A 62 11.45 7.02 -23.78
N ARG A 63 12.09 6.16 -24.58
CA ARG A 63 11.97 6.19 -26.03
C ARG A 63 10.96 5.16 -26.50
N LEU A 64 9.88 5.64 -27.10
CA LEU A 64 8.81 4.84 -27.68
C LEU A 64 9.26 4.20 -29.00
N LEU A 65 9.06 2.89 -29.10
CA LEU A 65 9.40 2.10 -30.26
C LEU A 65 8.12 1.69 -31.03
N PRO A 66 8.21 1.48 -32.36
CA PRO A 66 9.37 1.69 -33.23
C PRO A 66 9.53 3.15 -33.71
N ALA A 67 8.61 4.05 -33.34
CA ALA A 67 8.55 5.41 -33.88
C ALA A 67 9.75 6.29 -33.48
N GLY A 68 10.49 5.92 -32.42
CA GLY A 68 11.68 6.63 -31.94
C GLY A 68 11.38 7.95 -31.23
N GLY A 69 10.10 8.21 -30.92
CA GLY A 69 9.69 9.39 -30.16
C GLY A 69 10.15 9.27 -28.69
N ARG A 70 10.38 10.41 -28.05
CA ARG A 70 10.57 10.47 -26.59
C ARG A 70 9.24 10.74 -25.92
N GLY A 71 9.05 10.14 -24.75
CA GLY A 71 7.93 10.39 -23.85
C GLY A 71 8.39 10.26 -22.41
N GLU A 72 7.57 10.72 -21.48
CA GLU A 72 7.77 10.51 -20.05
C GLU A 72 6.80 9.43 -19.59
N LEU A 73 7.19 8.61 -18.61
CA LEU A 73 6.23 7.72 -17.97
C LEU A 73 5.23 8.53 -17.14
N GLU A 74 3.96 8.19 -17.26
CA GLU A 74 2.92 8.87 -16.51
C GLU A 74 2.98 8.47 -15.02
N GLN A 75 2.73 9.46 -14.17
CA GLN A 75 2.39 9.22 -12.78
C GLN A 75 0.99 8.60 -12.72
N GLN A 76 0.87 7.50 -11.98
CA GLN A 76 -0.41 6.82 -11.77
C GLN A 76 -0.87 7.03 -10.35
N THR A 77 -2.18 7.15 -10.17
CA THR A 77 -2.82 7.25 -8.86
C THR A 77 -3.87 6.17 -8.77
N GLU A 78 -3.72 5.28 -7.80
CA GLU A 78 -4.59 4.13 -7.67
C GLU A 78 -5.06 3.96 -6.24
N PHE A 79 -6.20 3.28 -6.09
CA PHE A 79 -6.71 2.87 -4.79
C PHE A 79 -6.09 1.54 -4.40
N ILE A 80 -5.59 1.45 -3.18
CA ILE A 80 -5.07 0.22 -2.58
C ILE A 80 -5.67 0.01 -1.20
N LEU A 81 -5.98 -1.25 -0.88
CA LEU A 81 -6.42 -1.67 0.43
C LEU A 81 -5.30 -2.50 1.08
N PHE A 82 -4.78 -2.03 2.21
CA PHE A 82 -3.83 -2.80 3.00
C PHE A 82 -4.50 -3.53 4.15
N LEU A 83 -4.12 -4.80 4.35
CA LEU A 83 -4.37 -5.57 5.56
C LEU A 83 -3.06 -5.70 6.33
N ASN A 84 -3.00 -5.09 7.50
CA ASN A 84 -1.76 -4.90 8.24
C ASN A 84 -1.75 -5.77 9.49
N LEU A 85 -0.68 -6.56 9.67
CA LEU A 85 -0.40 -7.31 10.88
C LEU A 85 0.94 -6.83 11.45
N LEU A 86 0.87 -6.10 12.57
CA LEU A 86 2.04 -5.61 13.28
C LEU A 86 2.28 -6.46 14.53
N VAL A 87 3.52 -6.90 14.74
CA VAL A 87 3.93 -7.74 15.86
C VAL A 87 5.02 -7.03 16.65
N PRO A 88 4.68 -6.36 17.77
CA PRO A 88 5.69 -5.72 18.59
C PRO A 88 6.69 -6.74 19.14
N THR A 89 7.94 -6.31 19.28
CA THR A 89 8.99 -7.15 19.86
C THR A 89 9.42 -6.66 21.25
N THR A 90 10.22 -7.48 21.93
CA THR A 90 10.89 -7.06 23.18
C THR A 90 12.02 -6.05 22.96
N VAL A 91 12.50 -5.89 21.72
CA VAL A 91 13.49 -4.87 21.37
C VAL A 91 12.77 -3.52 21.30
N PRO A 92 13.21 -2.50 22.06
CA PRO A 92 12.52 -1.22 22.10
C PRO A 92 12.36 -0.61 20.71
N ARG A 93 11.15 -0.12 20.41
CA ARG A 93 10.78 0.55 19.14
C ARG A 93 10.84 -0.36 17.92
N THR A 94 11.01 -1.66 18.08
CA THR A 94 11.11 -2.58 16.94
C THR A 94 9.90 -3.50 16.89
N ASN A 95 9.29 -3.56 15.71
CA ASN A 95 8.13 -4.38 15.41
C ASN A 95 8.42 -5.22 14.15
N LEU A 96 7.74 -6.34 13.98
CA LEU A 96 7.68 -7.05 12.70
C LEU A 96 6.35 -6.71 12.02
N SER A 97 6.35 -6.55 10.71
CA SER A 97 5.14 -6.28 9.93
C SER A 97 4.91 -7.37 8.90
N LEU A 98 3.64 -7.65 8.64
CA LEU A 98 3.17 -8.32 7.46
C LEU A 98 2.03 -7.48 6.90
N GLN A 99 2.18 -7.00 5.68
CA GLN A 99 1.18 -6.21 4.99
C GLN A 99 0.74 -6.95 3.72
N LEU A 100 -0.57 -7.03 3.51
CA LEU A 100 -1.13 -7.47 2.22
C LEU A 100 -1.76 -6.26 1.55
N GLY A 101 -1.17 -5.79 0.46
CA GLY A 101 -1.77 -4.80 -0.41
C GLY A 101 -2.67 -5.45 -1.44
N TRP A 102 -3.78 -4.77 -1.76
CA TRP A 102 -4.65 -5.15 -2.86
C TRP A 102 -5.13 -3.91 -3.62
N ALA A 103 -4.66 -3.75 -4.85
CA ALA A 103 -5.10 -2.73 -5.79
C ALA A 103 -6.14 -3.33 -6.76
N PRO A 104 -7.44 -3.26 -6.46
CA PRO A 104 -8.48 -3.93 -7.24
C PRO A 104 -8.64 -3.38 -8.66
N TYR A 105 -8.17 -2.15 -8.91
CA TYR A 105 -8.33 -1.43 -10.16
C TYR A 105 -7.00 -1.14 -10.86
N ALA A 106 -5.91 -1.79 -10.45
CA ALA A 106 -4.62 -1.67 -11.13
C ALA A 106 -4.78 -2.02 -12.61
N GLU A 107 -4.18 -1.22 -13.50
CA GLU A 107 -4.35 -1.37 -14.94
C GLU A 107 -3.29 -2.28 -15.55
N ARG A 108 -3.67 -3.06 -16.57
CA ARG A 108 -2.72 -3.82 -17.38
C ARG A 108 -3.05 -3.75 -18.86
N ALA A 109 -2.02 -3.82 -19.71
CA ALA A 109 -2.19 -3.82 -21.17
C ALA A 109 -3.00 -5.02 -21.69
N ALA A 110 -2.87 -6.18 -21.04
CA ALA A 110 -3.58 -7.40 -21.42
C ALA A 110 -3.86 -8.29 -20.21
N ASN A 111 -4.92 -9.08 -20.29
CA ASN A 111 -5.27 -10.06 -19.28
C ASN A 111 -4.20 -11.18 -19.23
N PRO A 112 -3.60 -11.48 -18.06
CA PRO A 112 -2.49 -12.42 -17.97
C PRO A 112 -2.87 -13.88 -18.27
N PHE A 113 -4.17 -14.23 -18.19
CA PHE A 113 -4.65 -15.57 -18.49
C PHE A 113 -5.03 -15.75 -19.97
N THR A 114 -5.68 -14.76 -20.58
CA THR A 114 -6.17 -14.87 -21.97
C THR A 114 -5.27 -14.20 -22.99
N GLY A 115 -4.39 -13.28 -22.57
CA GLY A 115 -3.61 -12.40 -23.45
C GLY A 115 -4.46 -11.33 -24.16
N PHE A 116 -5.75 -11.23 -23.86
CA PHE A 116 -6.65 -10.27 -24.50
C PHE A 116 -6.42 -8.86 -23.96
N THR A 117 -6.36 -7.91 -24.89
CA THR A 117 -6.29 -6.48 -24.61
C THR A 117 -7.66 -5.92 -24.25
N ALA A 118 -7.70 -4.68 -23.73
CA ALA A 118 -8.97 -3.97 -23.50
C ALA A 118 -9.83 -3.90 -24.79
N ALA A 119 -9.18 -3.70 -25.94
CA ALA A 119 -9.84 -3.68 -27.25
C ALA A 119 -10.47 -5.04 -27.62
N ASP A 120 -9.80 -6.16 -27.33
CA ASP A 120 -10.33 -7.50 -27.56
C ASP A 120 -11.55 -7.81 -26.68
N LEU A 121 -11.58 -7.24 -25.47
CA LEU A 121 -12.66 -7.40 -24.50
C LEU A 121 -13.81 -6.40 -24.70
N ALA A 122 -13.64 -5.40 -25.57
CA ALA A 122 -14.54 -4.26 -25.73
C ALA A 122 -14.78 -3.48 -24.41
N GLU A 123 -13.73 -3.40 -23.60
CA GLU A 123 -13.69 -2.64 -22.34
C GLU A 123 -12.73 -1.45 -22.48
N GLU A 124 -12.80 -0.49 -21.55
CA GLU A 124 -11.90 0.67 -21.55
C GLU A 124 -10.48 0.29 -21.09
N GLN A 125 -10.37 -0.64 -20.15
CA GLN A 125 -9.12 -1.12 -19.57
C GLN A 125 -9.22 -2.59 -19.15
N VAL A 126 -8.09 -3.20 -18.80
CA VAL A 126 -8.06 -4.51 -18.13
C VAL A 126 -7.65 -4.31 -16.68
N ASP A 127 -8.58 -4.60 -15.75
CA ASP A 127 -8.31 -4.56 -14.31
C ASP A 127 -7.49 -5.79 -13.89
N ALA A 128 -6.29 -5.56 -13.38
CA ALA A 128 -5.31 -6.57 -13.01
C ALA A 128 -5.59 -7.23 -11.64
N ASN A 129 -6.32 -6.54 -10.74
CA ASN A 129 -6.51 -6.95 -9.34
C ASN A 129 -5.18 -7.35 -8.70
N GLU A 130 -4.33 -6.38 -8.42
CA GLU A 130 -2.92 -6.59 -8.10
C GLU A 130 -2.70 -6.78 -6.60
N PRO A 131 -2.32 -7.98 -6.13
CA PRO A 131 -1.91 -8.19 -4.75
C PRO A 131 -0.43 -7.92 -4.56
N THR A 132 -0.06 -7.37 -3.41
CA THR A 132 1.31 -7.28 -2.91
C THR A 132 1.37 -7.88 -1.51
N LEU A 133 2.54 -8.39 -1.14
CA LEU A 133 2.80 -8.90 0.20
C LEU A 133 4.13 -8.37 0.69
N ASP A 134 4.10 -7.61 1.77
CA ASP A 134 5.28 -6.99 2.34
C ASP A 134 5.55 -7.58 3.72
N LEU A 135 6.80 -7.99 3.94
CA LEU A 135 7.25 -8.58 5.19
C LEU A 135 8.49 -7.83 5.65
N GLY A 136 8.49 -7.35 6.89
CA GLY A 136 9.67 -6.62 7.33
C GLY A 136 9.76 -6.29 8.79
N VAL A 137 10.68 -5.36 9.04
CA VAL A 137 11.02 -4.86 10.37
C VAL A 137 10.78 -3.37 10.38
N ASN A 138 10.06 -2.92 11.40
CA ASN A 138 9.67 -1.53 11.56
C ASN A 138 10.37 -0.97 12.79
N VAL A 139 10.82 0.27 12.68
CA VAL A 139 11.49 1.00 13.75
C VAL A 139 10.73 2.30 14.03
N ASP A 140 10.10 2.38 15.19
CA ASP A 140 9.38 3.57 15.63
C ASP A 140 10.38 4.69 15.97
N LEU A 141 10.51 5.68 15.09
CA LEU A 141 11.32 6.87 15.31
C LEU A 141 10.64 7.79 16.33
N VAL A 142 9.31 7.91 16.24
CA VAL A 142 8.46 8.64 17.19
C VAL A 142 7.27 7.75 17.52
N ARG A 143 7.16 7.31 18.77
CA ARG A 143 5.99 6.54 19.21
C ARG A 143 4.86 7.49 19.53
N ARG A 144 3.74 7.34 18.84
CA ARG A 144 2.63 8.27 18.89
C ARG A 144 2.08 8.41 20.30
N LYS A 145 1.86 7.29 20.99
CA LYS A 145 1.36 7.33 22.37
C LYS A 145 2.36 7.91 23.35
N GLU A 146 3.55 7.31 23.43
CA GLU A 146 4.50 7.59 24.50
C GLU A 146 5.23 8.93 24.30
N ASP A 147 5.54 9.27 23.05
CA ASP A 147 6.37 10.44 22.74
C ASP A 147 5.51 11.67 22.38
N THR A 148 4.28 11.50 21.85
CA THR A 148 3.42 12.63 21.40
C THR A 148 2.00 12.63 21.97
N GLN A 149 1.71 11.80 22.97
CA GLN A 149 0.40 11.72 23.62
C GLN A 149 -0.76 11.43 22.65
N GLY A 150 -0.49 10.63 21.61
CA GLY A 150 -1.47 10.13 20.65
C GLY A 150 -1.58 10.91 19.34
N TRP A 151 -0.83 12.02 19.19
CA TRP A 151 -1.00 12.95 18.06
C TRP A 151 -0.27 12.54 16.79
N VAL A 152 1.04 12.27 16.88
CA VAL A 152 1.91 12.01 15.72
C VAL A 152 2.83 10.82 15.98
N GLY A 153 2.84 9.85 15.08
CA GLY A 153 3.83 8.78 15.03
C GLY A 153 4.73 8.91 13.81
N LEU A 154 5.92 8.34 13.89
CA LEU A 154 6.84 8.24 12.75
C LEU A 154 7.56 6.89 12.82
N THR A 155 7.46 6.12 11.75
CA THR A 155 8.00 4.75 11.65
C THR A 155 8.83 4.63 10.39
N PHE A 156 9.98 3.97 10.50
CA PHE A 156 10.79 3.60 9.35
C PHE A 156 10.73 2.09 9.16
N GLU A 157 10.49 1.63 7.94
CA GLU A 157 10.30 0.21 7.62
C GLU A 157 11.38 -0.28 6.65
N VAL A 158 11.81 -1.53 6.85
CA VAL A 158 12.67 -2.25 5.92
C VAL A 158 11.92 -3.50 5.53
N LEU A 159 11.48 -3.56 4.28
CA LEU A 159 10.53 -4.54 3.79
C LEU A 159 11.14 -5.38 2.67
N ASP A 160 10.79 -6.66 2.67
CA ASP A 160 10.80 -7.50 1.48
C ASP A 160 9.39 -7.46 0.88
N GLN A 161 9.26 -6.75 -0.24
CA GLN A 161 8.03 -6.63 -1.00
C GLN A 161 7.97 -7.73 -2.05
N PHE A 162 6.93 -8.55 -1.98
CA PHE A 162 6.57 -9.51 -3.00
C PHE A 162 5.40 -8.96 -3.82
N GLY A 163 5.69 -8.52 -5.04
CA GLY A 163 4.72 -7.88 -5.93
C GLY A 163 5.01 -8.21 -7.39
N PRO A 164 4.24 -7.67 -8.34
CA PRO A 164 4.46 -7.96 -9.75
C PRO A 164 5.83 -7.54 -10.25
N ALA A 165 6.34 -8.34 -11.19
CA ALA A 165 7.57 -8.07 -11.91
C ALA A 165 7.48 -6.73 -12.66
N GLN A 166 8.54 -5.93 -12.55
CA GLN A 166 8.65 -4.61 -13.19
C GLN A 166 9.85 -4.50 -14.14
N GLN A 167 10.79 -5.46 -14.11
CA GLN A 167 11.92 -5.47 -15.04
C GLN A 167 11.62 -6.27 -16.32
N PRO A 168 12.10 -5.84 -17.49
CA PRO A 168 11.97 -6.59 -18.73
C PRO A 168 12.57 -8.00 -18.71
N GLY A 169 13.58 -8.21 -17.86
CA GLY A 169 14.30 -9.47 -17.71
C GLY A 169 13.69 -10.44 -16.69
N ASP A 170 12.63 -10.04 -15.98
CA ASP A 170 12.05 -10.85 -14.92
C ASP A 170 11.51 -12.18 -15.47
N ALA A 171 11.94 -13.27 -14.84
CA ALA A 171 11.56 -14.63 -15.25
C ALA A 171 10.24 -15.09 -14.60
N ARG A 172 9.74 -14.34 -13.62
CA ARG A 172 8.52 -14.64 -12.88
C ARG A 172 7.54 -13.48 -13.03
N THR A 173 6.26 -13.76 -12.79
CA THR A 173 5.23 -12.72 -12.80
C THR A 173 5.25 -11.90 -11.51
N TYR A 174 5.86 -12.42 -10.45
CA TYR A 174 6.04 -11.76 -9.16
C TYR A 174 7.47 -11.97 -8.68
N GLU A 175 8.07 -10.92 -8.16
CA GLU A 175 9.45 -10.89 -7.68
C GLU A 175 9.53 -10.31 -6.27
N HIS A 176 10.67 -10.54 -5.63
CA HIS A 176 11.00 -9.99 -4.32
C HIS A 176 11.86 -8.74 -4.50
N ASN A 177 11.43 -7.65 -3.90
CA ASN A 177 12.10 -6.36 -3.95
C ASN A 177 12.38 -5.86 -2.54
N LEU A 178 13.57 -5.29 -2.35
CA LEU A 178 13.88 -4.53 -1.14
C LEU A 178 13.18 -3.19 -1.21
N ASP A 179 12.44 -2.86 -0.17
CA ASP A 179 11.72 -1.62 -0.03
C ASP A 179 11.98 -0.95 1.33
N PHE A 180 11.95 0.39 1.33
CA PHE A 180 12.12 1.22 2.52
C PHE A 180 10.99 2.24 2.61
N GLU A 181 10.29 2.23 3.73
CA GLU A 181 9.16 3.14 3.94
C GLU A 181 9.42 4.10 5.10
N LEU A 182 8.86 5.30 5.00
CA LEU A 182 8.74 6.25 6.09
C LEU A 182 7.26 6.64 6.29
N ASP A 183 6.59 6.02 7.26
CA ASP A 183 5.21 6.29 7.65
C ASP A 183 5.15 7.39 8.72
N ALA A 184 4.42 8.46 8.41
CA ALA A 184 3.93 9.43 9.38
C ALA A 184 2.43 9.22 9.67
N SER A 185 2.10 8.89 10.93
CA SER A 185 0.73 8.67 11.38
C SER A 185 0.20 9.81 12.24
N PHE A 186 -1.09 10.12 12.10
CA PHE A 186 -1.76 11.25 12.75
C PHE A 186 -3.07 10.81 13.42
N GLY A 187 -3.17 10.98 14.75
CA GLY A 187 -4.37 10.64 15.51
C GLY A 187 -5.55 11.59 15.21
N LEU A 188 -6.48 11.18 14.35
CA LEU A 188 -7.58 12.03 13.88
C LEU A 188 -8.54 12.49 14.98
N PHE A 189 -8.77 11.61 15.95
CA PHE A 189 -9.71 11.84 17.04
C PHE A 189 -9.04 11.86 18.40
N ASN A 190 -7.75 12.19 18.45
CA ASN A 190 -6.98 12.18 19.69
C ASN A 190 -7.52 13.16 20.76
N TRP A 191 -8.25 14.18 20.33
CA TRP A 191 -8.90 15.18 21.19
C TRP A 191 -10.12 14.65 21.96
N LEU A 192 -10.67 13.48 21.61
CA LEU A 192 -11.80 12.90 22.34
C LEU A 192 -11.39 12.53 23.79
N GLU A 193 -12.36 12.41 24.69
CA GLU A 193 -12.13 11.87 26.04
C GLU A 193 -12.39 10.36 26.08
N GLY A 194 -11.82 9.64 27.06
CA GLY A 194 -11.98 8.19 27.24
C GLY A 194 -11.18 7.34 26.24
N ASP A 195 -11.42 6.02 26.21
CA ASP A 195 -10.68 5.04 25.38
C ASP A 195 -11.54 4.43 24.26
N GLY A 196 -12.38 5.26 23.63
CA GLY A 196 -13.26 4.82 22.55
C GLY A 196 -12.53 4.44 21.26
N TYR A 197 -13.14 3.58 20.44
CA TYR A 197 -12.61 3.09 19.15
C TYR A 197 -11.99 4.18 18.27
N LEU A 198 -12.67 5.33 18.14
CA LEU A 198 -12.25 6.42 17.25
C LEU A 198 -10.88 7.00 17.60
N LYS A 199 -10.44 6.95 18.86
CA LYS A 199 -9.10 7.43 19.25
C LYS A 199 -7.95 6.69 18.58
N ASN A 200 -8.25 5.51 18.07
CA ASN A 200 -7.26 4.58 17.55
C ASN A 200 -7.23 4.63 16.01
N VAL A 201 -8.13 5.43 15.40
CA VAL A 201 -8.13 5.72 13.97
C VAL A 201 -7.10 6.81 13.68
N THR A 202 -6.19 6.52 12.75
CA THR A 202 -5.19 7.48 12.28
C THR A 202 -5.40 7.78 10.80
N ALA A 203 -5.03 9.00 10.38
CA ALA A 203 -4.62 9.23 9.01
C ALA A 203 -3.13 8.93 8.94
N PHE A 204 -2.65 8.49 7.78
CA PHE A 204 -1.23 8.28 7.58
C PHE A 204 -0.81 8.80 6.21
N ALA A 205 0.47 9.12 6.12
CA ALA A 205 1.16 9.46 4.88
C ALA A 205 2.51 8.78 4.92
N GLU A 206 2.86 8.11 3.84
CA GLU A 206 3.98 7.21 3.75
C GLU A 206 4.75 7.52 2.46
N LEU A 207 6.07 7.55 2.62
CA LEU A 207 7.00 7.67 1.51
C LEU A 207 7.72 6.34 1.36
N ASP A 208 7.48 5.68 0.24
CA ASP A 208 8.06 4.39 -0.13
C ASP A 208 9.21 4.64 -1.13
N TYR A 209 10.28 3.87 -0.94
CA TYR A 209 11.46 3.84 -1.77
C TYR A 209 11.79 2.39 -2.15
N LEU A 210 11.35 2.00 -3.35
CA LEU A 210 11.63 0.69 -3.90
C LEU A 210 13.09 0.62 -4.37
N ALA A 211 13.94 -0.01 -3.56
CA ALA A 211 15.39 0.00 -3.75
C ALA A 211 15.89 -0.97 -4.83
N THR A 212 15.08 -1.97 -5.21
CA THR A 212 15.43 -2.97 -6.21
C THR A 212 14.22 -3.37 -7.06
N GLY A 213 14.46 -3.93 -8.25
CA GLY A 213 13.40 -4.49 -9.08
C GLY A 213 12.74 -3.51 -10.04
N LEU A 214 13.27 -2.29 -10.13
CA LEU A 214 12.87 -1.28 -11.13
C LEU A 214 13.72 -1.40 -12.40
N ALA A 215 13.16 -0.92 -13.51
CA ALA A 215 13.89 -0.86 -14.78
C ALA A 215 15.02 0.17 -14.72
N GLU A 216 16.15 -0.18 -15.34
CA GLU A 216 17.35 0.67 -15.40
C GLU A 216 17.46 1.38 -16.76
N ALA A 217 18.23 2.45 -16.82
CA ALA A 217 18.55 3.12 -18.07
C ALA A 217 19.17 2.14 -19.08
N GLY A 218 18.54 2.03 -20.25
CA GLY A 218 18.93 1.12 -21.34
C GLY A 218 18.07 -0.14 -21.43
N ASP A 219 17.23 -0.43 -20.44
CA ASP A 219 16.30 -1.55 -20.48
C ASP A 219 15.25 -1.38 -21.59
N GLU A 220 15.03 -2.43 -22.39
CA GLU A 220 14.00 -2.46 -23.43
C GLU A 220 12.83 -3.34 -22.97
N VAL A 221 11.63 -2.76 -22.94
CA VAL A 221 10.40 -3.51 -22.62
C VAL A 221 10.14 -4.55 -23.72
N PRO A 222 9.81 -5.81 -23.38
CA PRO A 222 9.63 -6.87 -24.35
C PRO A 222 8.57 -6.51 -25.40
N ASN A 223 8.75 -7.02 -26.62
CA ASN A 223 7.96 -6.70 -27.83
C ASN A 223 8.20 -5.30 -28.42
N GLY A 224 9.28 -4.62 -28.02
CA GLY A 224 9.74 -3.39 -28.67
C GLY A 224 8.77 -2.23 -28.47
N GLU A 225 8.24 -2.08 -27.26
CA GLU A 225 7.32 -1.00 -26.90
C GLU A 225 8.07 0.28 -26.53
N ARG A 226 9.07 0.17 -25.65
CA ARG A 226 9.87 1.30 -25.18
C ARG A 226 11.25 0.88 -24.70
N VAL A 227 12.16 1.85 -24.67
CA VAL A 227 13.46 1.76 -24.00
C VAL A 227 13.51 2.81 -22.91
N PHE A 228 13.96 2.45 -21.72
CA PHE A 228 14.22 3.39 -20.63
C PHE A 228 15.47 4.21 -20.96
N GLU A 229 15.35 5.54 -21.04
CA GLU A 229 16.50 6.43 -21.27
C GLU A 229 17.10 6.89 -19.94
N GLU A 230 16.34 6.76 -18.85
CA GLU A 230 16.70 7.02 -17.46
C GLU A 230 16.22 5.85 -16.58
N ASP A 231 16.76 5.73 -15.36
CA ASP A 231 16.26 4.74 -14.38
C ASP A 231 14.80 5.07 -14.01
N ASP A 232 13.97 4.06 -13.73
CA ASP A 232 12.60 4.33 -13.25
C ASP A 232 12.62 4.98 -11.86
N SER A 233 11.59 5.76 -11.55
CA SER A 233 11.51 6.46 -10.26
C SER A 233 11.27 5.45 -9.13
N PRO A 234 12.13 5.44 -8.09
CA PRO A 234 11.95 4.56 -6.94
C PRO A 234 10.92 5.08 -5.94
N TRP A 235 10.42 6.30 -6.12
CA TRP A 235 9.61 6.97 -5.12
C TRP A 235 8.13 6.74 -5.36
N THR A 236 7.45 6.16 -4.38
CA THR A 236 5.99 6.17 -4.32
C THR A 236 5.51 6.93 -3.10
N PHE A 237 4.30 7.47 -3.17
CA PHE A 237 3.68 8.16 -2.05
C PHE A 237 2.32 7.54 -1.76
N ILE A 238 2.09 7.18 -0.50
CA ILE A 238 0.88 6.51 -0.05
C ILE A 238 0.22 7.37 1.03
N ALA A 239 -1.10 7.52 0.96
CA ALA A 239 -1.85 8.19 2.01
C ALA A 239 -3.21 7.54 2.22
N GLY A 240 -3.64 7.45 3.48
CA GLY A 240 -4.88 6.77 3.80
C GLY A 240 -5.30 6.91 5.25
N LEU A 241 -6.15 5.97 5.67
CA LEU A 241 -6.60 5.83 7.04
C LEU A 241 -6.16 4.49 7.59
N THR A 242 -5.73 4.42 8.84
CA THR A 242 -5.54 3.15 9.54
C THR A 242 -6.73 2.90 10.45
N LEU A 243 -7.48 1.84 10.16
CA LEU A 243 -8.64 1.42 10.94
C LEU A 243 -8.25 0.20 11.78
N PRO A 244 -8.13 0.33 13.11
CA PRO A 244 -7.75 -0.80 13.95
C PRO A 244 -8.88 -1.82 13.99
N VAL A 245 -8.52 -3.11 13.98
CA VAL A 245 -9.47 -4.23 14.06
C VAL A 245 -9.27 -5.01 15.34
N ALA A 246 -8.05 -5.49 15.63
CA ALA A 246 -7.79 -6.25 16.86
C ALA A 246 -6.29 -6.34 17.22
N PRO A 247 -5.89 -6.17 18.50
CA PRO A 247 -6.72 -5.63 19.56
C PRO A 247 -7.00 -4.15 19.26
N LEU A 248 -8.08 -3.59 19.82
CA LEU A 248 -8.39 -2.16 19.70
C LEU A 248 -7.40 -1.27 20.46
N VAL A 249 -6.28 -1.82 20.94
CA VAL A 249 -5.22 -1.03 21.54
C VAL A 249 -4.49 -0.34 20.39
N PRO A 250 -4.19 0.96 20.49
CA PRO A 250 -3.57 1.65 19.37
C PRO A 250 -2.25 0.99 18.97
N GLY A 251 -2.03 0.85 17.66
CA GLY A 251 -0.67 0.68 17.12
C GLY A 251 0.26 1.80 17.63
N PRO A 252 1.58 1.60 17.52
CA PRO A 252 2.59 2.57 17.94
C PRO A 252 2.36 3.99 17.41
#